data_AF-A0A537K8R1-F1
#
_entry.id   AF-A0A537K8R1-F1
#
_cell.length_a   1.000
_cell.length_b   1.000
_cell.length_c   1.000
_cell.angle_alpha   90.00
_cell.angle_beta   90.00
_cell.angle_gamma   90.00
#
_symmetry.space_group_name_H-M   'P 1'
#
loop_
_entity.id
_entity.type
_entity.pdbx_description
1 polymer ?
#
loop_
_entity_poly.entity_id
_entity_poly.type
_entity_poly.pdbx_seq_one_letter_code
_entity_poly.pdbx_strand_id
1 'polypeptide(L)'
;MEIKAFGTEAAEVPLKSMNIQRRTVTPHDVEIEILYCGIYHSDLHVARNEWGGTIFPIVPGHEIVGKVIKTMGAHVVVFTTSLSKAEDAKRLGADEVVLSTDAEQMNQQSKLDIILDTVSAKHDVNNYLNLLKVDGTLILVGLPVDQIPVGAFNLVKGRKSFAGSNIGGIAETQEVLDFCAEHNITADIEMINMQQVNEAFDRLKKGDVHYHFVIDMASLKN
;
A
#
# COMPACT_ATOMS: atom_id res chain seq x y z
N MET A 1 3.80 14.77 -28.19
CA MET A 1 2.46 14.21 -28.43
C MET A 1 1.55 14.70 -27.32
N GLU A 2 0.45 15.35 -27.68
CA GLU A 2 -0.56 15.76 -26.70
C GLU A 2 -1.43 14.55 -26.33
N ILE A 3 -1.62 14.30 -25.04
CA ILE A 3 -2.50 13.23 -24.55
C ILE A 3 -3.39 13.76 -23.43
N LYS A 4 -4.59 13.18 -23.30
CA LYS A 4 -5.51 13.45 -22.19
C LYS A 4 -5.01 12.74 -20.93
N ALA A 5 -5.16 13.40 -19.79
CA ALA A 5 -4.82 12.89 -18.47
C ALA A 5 -5.81 13.44 -17.43
N PHE A 6 -5.78 12.89 -16.21
CA PHE A 6 -6.42 13.49 -15.05
C PHE A 6 -5.36 13.91 -14.04
N GLY A 7 -5.42 15.16 -13.60
CA GLY A 7 -4.43 15.71 -12.69
C GLY A 7 -4.96 16.92 -11.95
N THR A 8 -4.11 17.50 -11.12
CA THR A 8 -4.45 18.71 -10.37
C THR A 8 -3.33 19.75 -10.47
N GLU A 9 -3.72 21.03 -10.40
CA GLU A 9 -2.83 22.18 -10.47
C GLU A 9 -2.42 22.71 -9.08
N ALA A 10 -3.05 22.22 -8.01
CA ALA A 10 -2.74 22.60 -6.64
C ALA A 10 -3.31 21.58 -5.64
N ALA A 11 -2.73 21.52 -4.44
CA ALA A 11 -3.07 20.57 -3.39
C ALA A 11 -4.58 20.53 -3.06
N GLU A 12 -5.25 21.68 -3.01
CA GLU A 12 -6.67 21.79 -2.62
C GLU A 12 -7.63 21.63 -3.81
N VAL A 13 -7.13 21.49 -5.04
CA VAL A 13 -7.96 21.40 -6.23
C VAL A 13 -8.25 19.92 -6.54
N PRO A 14 -9.52 19.52 -6.75
CA PRO A 14 -9.85 18.16 -7.19
C PRO A 14 -9.18 17.80 -8.52
N LEU A 15 -8.95 16.51 -8.76
CA LEU A 15 -8.43 16.05 -10.04
C LEU A 15 -9.44 16.38 -11.13
N LYS A 16 -8.95 16.93 -12.24
CA LYS A 16 -9.73 17.27 -13.43
C LYS A 16 -9.05 16.77 -14.68
N SER A 17 -9.84 16.60 -15.74
CA SER A 17 -9.29 16.33 -17.07
C SER A 17 -8.35 17.46 -17.49
N MET A 18 -7.20 17.10 -18.04
CA MET A 18 -6.23 18.03 -18.60
C MET A 18 -5.47 17.39 -19.77
N ASN A 19 -4.78 18.23 -20.55
CA ASN A 19 -3.89 17.76 -21.60
C ASN A 19 -2.44 17.90 -21.14
N ILE A 20 -1.63 16.88 -21.41
CA ILE A 20 -0.19 16.90 -21.15
C ILE A 20 0.60 16.62 -22.42
N GLN A 21 1.80 17.16 -22.49
CA GLN A 21 2.73 16.91 -23.59
C GLN A 21 3.70 15.79 -23.21
N ARG A 22 3.64 14.69 -23.95
CA ARG A 22 4.65 13.62 -23.91
C ARG A 22 5.72 13.89 -24.96
N ARG A 23 6.98 13.57 -24.64
CA ARG A 23 8.08 13.61 -25.61
C ARG A 23 7.88 12.58 -26.72
N THR A 24 8.56 12.78 -27.84
CA THR A 24 8.63 11.77 -28.90
C THR A 24 9.38 10.53 -28.40
N VAL A 25 8.87 9.36 -28.75
CA VAL A 25 9.47 8.05 -28.46
C VAL A 25 10.83 7.95 -29.18
N THR A 26 11.85 7.49 -28.46
CA THR A 26 13.19 7.22 -28.96
C THR A 26 13.43 5.70 -29.01
N PRO A 27 14.54 5.23 -29.62
CA PRO A 27 14.85 3.80 -29.69
C PRO A 27 15.06 3.11 -28.32
N HIS A 28 15.19 3.87 -27.24
CA HIS A 28 15.36 3.34 -25.88
C HIS A 28 14.09 3.43 -25.03
N ASP A 29 12.97 3.79 -25.65
CA ASP A 29 11.70 3.96 -24.97
C ASP A 29 10.72 2.84 -25.31
N VAL A 30 9.81 2.58 -24.38
CA VAL A 30 8.63 1.75 -24.60
C VAL A 30 7.41 2.66 -24.47
N GLU A 31 6.61 2.74 -25.53
CA GLU A 31 5.30 3.37 -25.50
C GLU A 31 4.27 2.34 -25.01
N ILE A 32 3.50 2.70 -23.98
CA ILE A 32 2.56 1.81 -23.30
C ILE A 32 1.17 2.42 -23.40
N GLU A 33 0.23 1.72 -24.03
CA GLU A 33 -1.19 2.02 -23.84
C GLU A 33 -1.59 1.54 -22.44
N ILE A 34 -1.96 2.49 -21.58
CA ILE A 34 -2.39 2.19 -20.22
C ILE A 34 -3.84 1.70 -20.30
N LEU A 35 -4.07 0.42 -20.01
CA LEU A 35 -5.40 -0.18 -19.97
C LEU A 35 -6.08 0.02 -18.61
N TYR A 36 -5.30 -0.09 -17.54
CA TYR A 36 -5.76 0.03 -16.16
C TYR A 36 -4.74 0.77 -15.31
N CYS A 37 -5.21 1.50 -14.28
CA CYS A 37 -4.35 2.17 -13.31
C CYS A 37 -4.90 1.97 -11.89
N GLY A 38 -4.08 1.47 -10.96
CA GLY A 38 -4.43 1.41 -9.54
C GLY A 38 -4.53 2.80 -8.90
N ILE A 39 -5.23 2.89 -7.78
CA ILE A 39 -5.23 4.05 -6.89
C ILE A 39 -4.83 3.60 -5.49
N TYR A 40 -3.89 4.32 -4.88
CA TYR A 40 -3.46 4.09 -3.50
C TYR A 40 -3.25 5.39 -2.71
N HIS A 41 -2.95 5.23 -1.42
CA HIS A 41 -2.81 6.34 -0.48
C HIS A 41 -1.66 7.29 -0.87
N SER A 42 -0.59 6.79 -1.47
CA SER A 42 0.51 7.62 -1.98
C SER A 42 0.06 8.57 -3.09
N ASP A 43 -0.88 8.17 -3.97
CA ASP A 43 -1.45 9.08 -4.97
C ASP A 43 -2.16 10.25 -4.30
N LEU A 44 -2.88 9.98 -3.21
CA LEU A 44 -3.53 11.01 -2.40
C LEU A 44 -2.50 11.92 -1.71
N HIS A 45 -1.51 11.35 -1.02
CA HIS A 45 -0.47 12.12 -0.31
C HIS A 45 0.31 13.04 -1.27
N VAL A 46 0.63 12.54 -2.47
CA VAL A 46 1.30 13.31 -3.52
C VAL A 46 0.36 14.36 -4.12
N ALA A 47 -0.88 14.01 -4.50
CA ALA A 47 -1.82 14.98 -5.07
C ALA A 47 -2.18 16.12 -4.09
N ARG A 48 -2.19 15.83 -2.79
CA ARG A 48 -2.48 16.78 -1.70
C ARG A 48 -1.24 17.41 -1.08
N ASN A 49 -0.04 17.08 -1.57
CA ASN A 49 1.23 17.60 -1.08
C ASN A 49 1.44 17.39 0.45
N GLU A 50 0.90 16.32 1.02
CA GLU A 50 0.94 16.04 2.45
C GLU A 50 2.35 15.67 2.95
N TRP A 51 3.19 15.12 2.07
CA TRP A 51 4.61 14.87 2.34
C TRP A 51 5.52 16.08 1.99
N GLY A 52 4.97 17.12 1.37
CA GLY A 52 5.72 18.25 0.84
C GLY A 52 6.50 17.94 -0.45
N GLY A 53 6.84 18.99 -1.21
CA GLY A 53 7.70 18.88 -2.40
C GLY A 53 6.98 18.52 -3.71
N THR A 54 5.65 18.51 -3.74
CA THR A 54 4.87 18.25 -4.97
C THR A 54 5.06 19.36 -5.99
N ILE A 55 5.38 18.98 -7.23
CA ILE A 55 5.49 19.89 -8.36
C ILE A 55 4.16 19.83 -9.13
N PHE A 56 3.46 20.96 -9.21
CA PHE A 56 2.21 21.08 -9.96
C PHE A 56 2.45 21.66 -11.37
N PRO A 57 1.63 21.30 -12.38
CA PRO A 57 0.54 20.33 -12.29
C PRO A 57 1.04 18.89 -12.15
N ILE A 58 0.29 18.06 -11.43
CA ILE A 58 0.63 16.65 -11.21
C ILE A 58 -0.46 15.71 -11.74
N VAL A 59 -0.03 14.61 -12.33
CA VAL A 59 -0.86 13.48 -12.81
C VAL A 59 -0.43 12.25 -11.99
N PRO A 60 -1.20 11.86 -10.96
CA PRO A 60 -0.92 10.66 -10.16
C PRO A 60 -1.09 9.35 -10.94
N GLY A 61 -0.65 8.24 -10.35
CA GLY A 61 -0.68 6.90 -10.94
C GLY A 61 0.71 6.24 -11.02
N HIS A 62 0.89 5.12 -10.33
CA HIS A 62 2.20 4.47 -10.21
C HIS A 62 2.14 2.95 -9.95
N GLU A 63 0.99 2.30 -10.17
CA GLU A 63 0.72 1.02 -9.49
C GLU A 63 0.42 -0.21 -10.35
N ILE A 64 0.92 -1.33 -9.81
CA ILE A 64 0.44 -2.71 -9.93
C ILE A 64 0.05 -3.13 -8.50
N VAL A 65 -1.07 -3.84 -8.33
CA VAL A 65 -1.60 -4.23 -7.01
C VAL A 65 -1.59 -5.75 -6.86
N GLY A 66 -1.21 -6.25 -5.68
CA GLY A 66 -1.22 -7.69 -5.34
C GLY A 66 -1.80 -7.99 -3.96
N LYS A 67 -2.07 -9.26 -3.69
CA LYS A 67 -2.56 -9.77 -2.39
C LYS A 67 -1.44 -10.54 -1.69
N VAL A 68 -1.29 -10.37 -0.39
CA VAL A 68 -0.45 -11.29 0.41
C VAL A 68 -1.20 -12.61 0.53
N ILE A 69 -0.72 -13.64 -0.17
CA ILE A 69 -1.28 -15.00 -0.08
C ILE A 69 -0.32 -15.87 0.72
N LYS A 70 -0.88 -16.76 1.54
CA LYS A 70 -0.20 -17.84 2.30
C LYS A 70 0.47 -18.86 1.38
N THR A 71 1.43 -18.43 0.55
CA THR A 71 1.99 -19.22 -0.56
C THR A 71 3.25 -20.01 -0.19
N MET A 72 3.68 -19.99 1.07
CA MET A 72 4.89 -20.71 1.49
C MET A 72 4.71 -21.43 2.84
N GLY A 73 3.47 -21.70 3.25
CA GLY A 73 3.17 -22.42 4.49
C GLY A 73 3.41 -21.62 5.78
N ALA A 74 3.63 -20.31 5.68
CA ALA A 74 3.75 -19.43 6.85
C ALA A 74 2.44 -19.41 7.66
N HIS A 75 2.57 -19.32 8.98
CA HIS A 75 1.44 -19.04 9.88
C HIS A 75 1.23 -17.54 9.96
N VAL A 76 0.08 -17.05 9.52
CA VAL A 76 -0.17 -15.62 9.32
C VAL A 76 -1.07 -15.05 10.41
N VAL A 77 -0.57 -14.04 11.13
CA VAL A 77 -1.33 -13.29 12.14
C VAL A 77 -1.60 -11.88 11.61
N VAL A 78 -2.86 -11.46 11.61
CA VAL A 78 -3.26 -10.09 11.25
C VAL A 78 -3.60 -9.30 12.51
N PHE A 79 -2.84 -8.23 12.76
CA PHE A 79 -3.15 -7.26 13.79
C PHE A 79 -4.05 -6.15 13.24
N THR A 80 -5.16 -5.88 13.91
CA THR A 80 -6.13 -4.83 13.51
C THR A 80 -6.60 -4.06 14.72
N THR A 81 -6.96 -2.78 14.54
CA THR A 81 -7.66 -1.99 15.55
C THR A 81 -9.19 -2.13 15.45
N SER A 82 -9.70 -2.82 14.43
CA SER A 82 -11.13 -3.05 14.21
C SER A 82 -11.44 -4.52 13.95
N LEU A 83 -12.34 -5.08 14.76
CA LEU A 83 -12.86 -6.43 14.58
C LEU A 83 -13.73 -6.59 13.33
N SER A 84 -14.25 -5.50 12.77
CA SER A 84 -15.01 -5.57 11.50
C SER A 84 -14.18 -6.13 10.34
N LYS A 85 -12.84 -6.11 10.45
CA LYS A 85 -11.90 -6.63 9.47
C LYS A 85 -11.56 -8.12 9.68
N ALA A 86 -12.06 -8.77 10.73
CA ALA A 86 -11.63 -10.11 11.10
C ALA A 86 -12.07 -11.19 10.11
N GLU A 87 -13.33 -11.18 9.69
CA GLU A 87 -13.86 -12.12 8.69
C GLU A 87 -13.13 -11.97 7.36
N ASP A 88 -12.87 -10.72 6.98
CA ASP A 88 -12.17 -10.37 5.75
C ASP A 88 -10.70 -10.81 5.80
N ALA A 89 -9.99 -10.59 6.92
CA ALA A 89 -8.63 -11.09 7.13
C ALA A 89 -8.55 -12.63 7.03
N LYS A 90 -9.52 -13.35 7.60
CA LYS A 90 -9.61 -14.82 7.47
C LYS A 90 -9.86 -15.25 6.04
N ARG A 91 -10.79 -14.59 5.33
CA ARG A 91 -11.05 -14.82 3.90
C ARG A 91 -9.80 -14.60 3.05
N LEU A 92 -8.95 -13.65 3.42
CA LEU A 92 -7.66 -13.40 2.75
C LEU A 92 -6.57 -14.43 3.10
N GLY A 93 -6.80 -15.30 4.09
CA GLY A 93 -5.88 -16.39 4.45
C GLY A 93 -5.13 -16.20 5.76
N ALA A 94 -5.53 -15.26 6.62
CA ALA A 94 -5.00 -15.16 7.98
C ALA A 94 -5.39 -16.38 8.82
N ASP A 95 -4.42 -16.94 9.54
CA ASP A 95 -4.64 -18.02 10.52
C ASP A 95 -5.19 -17.47 11.83
N GLU A 96 -4.74 -16.27 12.23
CA GLU A 96 -5.19 -15.57 13.43
C GLU A 96 -5.50 -14.10 13.12
N VAL A 97 -6.47 -13.55 13.85
CA VAL A 97 -6.75 -12.11 13.86
C VAL A 97 -6.70 -11.63 15.30
N VAL A 98 -5.92 -10.59 15.54
CA VAL A 98 -5.65 -10.05 16.87
C VAL A 98 -6.08 -8.60 16.92
N LEU A 99 -6.91 -8.25 17.91
CA LEU A 99 -7.25 -6.87 18.18
C LEU A 99 -6.06 -6.19 18.89
N SER A 100 -5.34 -5.32 18.19
CA SER A 100 -4.10 -4.72 18.72
C SER A 100 -4.31 -3.73 19.86
N THR A 101 -5.55 -3.28 20.05
CA THR A 101 -5.96 -2.45 21.20
C THR A 101 -6.31 -3.28 22.44
N ASP A 102 -6.42 -4.60 22.32
CA ASP A 102 -6.66 -5.52 23.42
C ASP A 102 -5.32 -6.04 23.96
N ALA A 103 -4.95 -5.55 25.14
CA ALA A 103 -3.69 -5.92 25.78
C ALA A 103 -3.62 -7.41 26.16
N GLU A 104 -4.75 -8.05 26.47
CA GLU A 104 -4.77 -9.48 26.80
C GLU A 104 -4.48 -10.31 25.56
N GLN A 105 -5.15 -10.03 24.45
CA GLN A 105 -4.89 -10.71 23.18
C GLN A 105 -3.44 -10.53 22.75
N MET A 106 -2.92 -9.29 22.79
CA MET A 106 -1.52 -9.01 22.44
C MET A 106 -0.52 -9.76 23.33
N ASN A 107 -0.80 -9.89 24.63
CA ASN A 107 0.09 -10.61 25.55
C ASN A 107 0.07 -12.13 25.38
N GLN A 108 -1.04 -12.69 24.89
CA GLN A 108 -1.19 -14.13 24.62
C GLN A 108 -0.56 -14.56 23.30
N GLN A 109 -0.18 -13.62 22.43
CA GLN A 109 0.37 -13.94 21.12
C GLN A 109 1.72 -14.65 21.16
N SER A 110 1.84 -15.66 20.30
CA SER A 110 3.10 -16.36 20.06
C SER A 110 4.13 -15.41 19.44
N LYS A 111 5.42 -15.67 19.70
CA LYS A 111 6.47 -14.85 19.10
C LYS A 111 6.56 -15.08 17.58
N LEU A 112 6.79 -14.00 16.84
CA LEU A 112 6.81 -13.97 15.38
C LEU A 112 8.24 -13.80 14.84
N ASP A 113 8.52 -14.39 13.68
CA ASP A 113 9.81 -14.25 13.00
C ASP A 113 9.92 -12.90 12.26
N ILE A 114 8.84 -12.52 11.56
CA ILE A 114 8.73 -11.30 10.77
C ILE A 114 7.39 -10.63 11.07
N ILE A 115 7.41 -9.30 11.15
CA ILE A 115 6.20 -8.46 11.15
C ILE A 115 6.34 -7.48 10.00
N LEU A 116 5.37 -7.48 9.07
CA LEU A 116 5.25 -6.48 8.02
C LEU A 116 4.26 -5.41 8.47
N ASP A 117 4.74 -4.19 8.68
CA ASP A 117 3.95 -3.08 9.19
C ASP A 117 3.49 -2.17 8.05
N THR A 118 2.21 -2.27 7.71
CA THR A 118 1.54 -1.52 6.65
C THR A 118 0.75 -0.32 7.19
N VAL A 119 0.94 0.07 8.46
CA VAL A 119 0.11 1.09 9.11
C VAL A 119 0.65 2.49 8.79
N SER A 120 -0.18 3.31 8.12
CA SER A 120 0.16 4.71 7.79
C SER A 120 -0.37 5.72 8.83
N ALA A 121 -1.18 5.28 9.80
CA ALA A 121 -1.59 6.09 10.94
C ALA A 121 -0.53 6.03 12.05
N LYS A 122 -0.55 7.00 12.98
CA LYS A 122 0.30 6.95 14.18
C LYS A 122 0.01 5.70 15.01
N HIS A 123 1.05 4.94 15.33
CA HIS A 123 0.98 3.74 16.14
C HIS A 123 2.30 3.52 16.91
N ASP A 124 2.26 2.71 17.96
CA ASP A 124 3.44 2.36 18.77
C ASP A 124 4.04 1.03 18.30
N VAL A 125 5.15 1.11 17.56
CA VAL A 125 5.88 -0.07 17.07
C VAL A 125 6.47 -0.93 18.19
N ASN A 126 6.65 -0.39 19.39
CA ASN A 126 7.27 -1.12 20.50
C ASN A 126 6.40 -2.30 20.97
N ASN A 127 5.08 -2.18 20.83
CA ASN A 127 4.13 -3.27 21.11
C ASN A 127 4.39 -4.48 20.20
N TYR A 128 4.68 -4.23 18.92
CA TYR A 128 4.94 -5.27 17.93
C TYR A 128 6.38 -5.78 17.98
N LEU A 129 7.36 -4.91 18.24
CA LEU A 129 8.75 -5.33 18.50
C LEU A 129 8.80 -6.33 19.66
N ASN A 130 7.96 -6.17 20.69
CA ASN A 130 7.87 -7.12 21.79
C ASN A 130 7.36 -8.49 21.36
N LEU A 131 6.59 -8.60 20.28
CA LEU A 131 6.09 -9.86 19.73
C LEU A 131 7.13 -10.61 18.88
N LEU A 132 8.26 -10.00 18.53
CA LEU A 132 9.30 -10.70 17.77
C LEU A 132 10.06 -11.72 18.62
N LYS A 133 10.45 -12.82 17.96
CA LYS A 133 11.46 -13.78 18.43
C LYS A 133 12.84 -13.13 18.53
N VAL A 134 13.80 -13.90 19.05
CA VAL A 134 15.21 -13.56 18.93
C VAL A 134 15.58 -13.52 17.45
N ASP A 135 16.32 -12.50 17.02
CA ASP A 135 16.71 -12.21 15.64
C ASP A 135 15.52 -11.91 14.68
N GLY A 136 14.31 -11.71 15.23
CA GLY A 136 13.14 -11.34 14.44
C GLY A 136 13.20 -9.91 13.90
N THR A 137 12.46 -9.64 12.83
CA THR A 137 12.47 -8.33 12.15
C THR A 137 11.06 -7.74 12.03
N LEU A 138 10.92 -6.46 12.40
CA LEU A 138 9.77 -5.65 12.00
C LEU A 138 10.17 -4.79 10.80
N ILE A 139 9.41 -4.87 9.72
CA ILE A 139 9.64 -4.18 8.46
C ILE A 139 8.54 -3.15 8.27
N LEU A 140 8.88 -1.87 8.37
CA LEU A 140 7.97 -0.76 8.09
C LEU A 140 7.88 -0.54 6.59
N VAL A 141 6.66 -0.68 6.06
CA VAL A 141 6.29 -0.28 4.69
C VAL A 141 5.19 0.79 4.69
N GLY A 142 4.49 0.98 5.81
CA GLY A 142 3.63 2.14 6.04
C GLY A 142 4.45 3.43 6.19
N LEU A 143 3.85 4.56 5.80
CA LEU A 143 4.52 5.87 5.83
C LEU A 143 3.76 6.87 6.72
N PRO A 144 3.74 6.67 8.06
CA PRO A 144 3.13 7.63 8.96
C PRO A 144 3.90 8.96 8.95
N VAL A 145 3.16 10.06 9.01
CA VAL A 145 3.72 11.42 9.03
C VAL A 145 4.38 11.77 10.36
N ASP A 146 3.95 11.12 11.44
CA ASP A 146 4.48 11.32 12.78
C ASP A 146 5.79 10.54 12.98
N GLN A 147 6.68 11.08 13.80
CA GLN A 147 7.85 10.34 14.27
C GLN A 147 7.43 9.09 15.05
N ILE A 148 8.15 7.99 14.85
CA ILE A 148 7.96 6.72 15.56
C ILE A 148 9.06 6.56 16.61
N PRO A 149 8.77 6.72 17.91
CA PRO A 149 9.75 6.45 18.97
C PRO A 149 10.05 4.95 19.07
N VAL A 150 11.33 4.60 19.11
CA VAL A 150 11.78 3.21 19.23
C VAL A 150 12.55 3.02 20.53
N GLY A 151 12.08 2.11 21.38
CA GLY A 151 12.75 1.77 22.63
C GLY A 151 14.01 0.94 22.39
N ALA A 152 15.16 1.41 22.87
CA ALA A 152 16.44 0.71 22.70
C ALA A 152 16.40 -0.74 23.24
N PHE A 153 15.77 -0.97 24.39
CA PHE A 153 15.65 -2.31 24.95
C PHE A 153 14.71 -3.22 24.15
N ASN A 154 13.73 -2.67 23.41
CA ASN A 154 12.86 -3.46 22.54
C ASN A 154 13.63 -4.06 21.35
N LEU A 155 14.76 -3.46 20.95
CA LEU A 155 15.65 -3.98 19.92
C LEU A 155 16.78 -4.84 20.51
N VAL A 156 17.50 -4.31 21.51
CA VAL A 156 18.67 -4.97 22.10
C VAL A 156 18.28 -6.30 22.76
N LYS A 157 17.13 -6.33 23.45
CA LYS A 157 16.62 -7.58 24.04
C LYS A 157 16.09 -8.50 22.94
N GLY A 158 16.88 -9.51 22.61
CA GLY A 158 16.58 -10.48 21.56
C GLY A 158 17.16 -10.13 20.19
N ARG A 159 18.07 -9.15 20.09
CA ARG A 159 18.80 -8.82 18.84
C ARG A 159 17.85 -8.59 17.65
N LYS A 160 16.77 -7.85 17.88
CA LYS A 160 15.73 -7.63 16.88
C LYS A 160 16.12 -6.53 15.93
N SER A 161 15.56 -6.59 14.73
CA SER A 161 15.75 -5.58 13.70
C SER A 161 14.47 -4.76 13.51
N PHE A 162 14.64 -3.46 13.32
CA PHE A 162 13.59 -2.58 12.80
C PHE A 162 14.11 -1.98 11.49
N ALA A 163 13.51 -2.39 10.39
CA ALA A 163 13.91 -2.05 9.04
C ALA A 163 12.79 -1.30 8.31
N GLY A 164 13.16 -0.54 7.29
CA GLY A 164 12.20 0.04 6.34
C GLY A 164 12.40 -0.57 4.95
N SER A 165 11.32 -0.71 4.20
CA SER A 165 11.37 -1.02 2.77
C SER A 165 10.39 -0.14 2.02
N ASN A 166 10.76 0.30 0.82
CA ASN A 166 9.87 1.03 -0.08
C ASN A 166 9.49 0.09 -1.24
N ILE A 167 9.72 0.49 -2.48
CA ILE A 167 9.50 -0.35 -3.66
C ILE A 167 10.72 -1.23 -3.97
N GLY A 168 10.49 -2.34 -4.65
CA GLY A 168 11.54 -3.18 -5.23
C GLY A 168 12.05 -2.63 -6.57
N GLY A 169 13.23 -3.11 -6.98
CA GLY A 169 13.78 -2.87 -8.31
C GLY A 169 13.04 -3.64 -9.41
N ILE A 170 13.42 -3.40 -10.66
CA ILE A 170 12.79 -4.04 -11.84
C ILE A 170 12.90 -5.57 -11.77
N ALA A 171 14.06 -6.11 -11.40
CA ALA A 171 14.26 -7.55 -11.31
C ALA A 171 13.36 -8.19 -10.25
N GLU A 172 13.30 -7.60 -9.05
CA GLU A 172 12.45 -8.07 -7.95
C GLU A 172 10.96 -7.96 -8.32
N THR A 173 10.57 -6.92 -9.06
CA THR A 173 9.20 -6.76 -9.56
C THR A 173 8.86 -7.89 -10.53
N GLN A 174 9.78 -8.28 -11.43
CA GLN A 174 9.56 -9.41 -12.32
C GLN A 174 9.41 -10.73 -11.54
N GLU A 175 10.26 -10.98 -10.54
CA GLU A 175 10.17 -12.17 -9.69
C GLU A 175 8.82 -12.26 -8.97
N VAL A 176 8.30 -11.13 -8.45
CA VAL A 176 6.98 -11.06 -7.82
C VAL A 176 5.87 -11.33 -8.83
N LEU A 177 5.95 -10.78 -10.04
CA LEU A 177 4.96 -11.02 -11.09
C LEU A 177 4.92 -12.49 -11.52
N ASP A 178 6.09 -13.11 -11.70
CA ASP A 178 6.21 -14.52 -12.06
C ASP A 178 5.64 -15.41 -10.96
N PHE A 179 5.98 -15.13 -9.70
CA PHE A 179 5.45 -15.84 -8.54
C PHE A 179 3.92 -15.70 -8.43
N CYS A 180 3.39 -14.49 -8.61
CA CYS A 180 1.95 -14.24 -8.60
C CYS A 180 1.24 -15.00 -9.72
N ALA A 181 1.83 -15.06 -10.92
CA ALA A 181 1.29 -15.81 -12.04
C ALA A 181 1.29 -17.32 -11.77
N GLU A 182 2.39 -17.87 -11.22
CA GLU A 182 2.51 -19.30 -10.88
C GLU A 182 1.48 -19.73 -9.83
N HIS A 183 1.22 -18.87 -8.84
CA HIS A 183 0.36 -19.20 -7.70
C HIS A 183 -1.06 -18.61 -7.81
N ASN A 184 -1.44 -18.04 -8.95
CA ASN A 184 -2.74 -17.39 -9.17
C ASN A 184 -3.08 -16.34 -8.10
N ILE A 185 -2.10 -15.49 -7.77
CA ILE A 185 -2.23 -14.40 -6.81
C ILE A 185 -2.70 -13.16 -7.55
N THR A 186 -3.88 -12.66 -7.17
CA THR A 186 -4.43 -11.39 -7.68
C THR A 186 -4.88 -10.51 -6.53
N ALA A 187 -5.00 -9.21 -6.78
CA ALA A 187 -5.65 -8.28 -5.86
C ALA A 187 -7.18 -8.37 -5.94
N ASP A 188 -7.84 -8.12 -4.81
CA ASP A 188 -9.28 -7.84 -4.74
C ASP A 188 -9.48 -6.36 -5.11
N ILE A 189 -10.20 -6.10 -6.20
CA ILE A 189 -10.33 -4.76 -6.78
C ILE A 189 -11.78 -4.30 -6.90
N GLU A 190 -11.97 -2.99 -6.79
CA GLU A 190 -13.18 -2.27 -7.21
C GLU A 190 -12.85 -1.49 -8.50
N MET A 191 -13.44 -1.93 -9.62
CA MET A 191 -13.26 -1.24 -10.89
C MET A 191 -14.08 0.06 -10.90
N ILE A 192 -13.47 1.17 -11.33
CA ILE A 192 -14.12 2.48 -11.47
C ILE A 192 -13.83 3.12 -12.82
N ASN A 193 -14.69 4.06 -13.21
CA ASN A 193 -14.41 4.97 -14.32
C ASN A 193 -13.54 6.14 -13.84
N MET A 194 -12.77 6.75 -14.77
CA MET A 194 -11.89 7.88 -14.51
C MET A 194 -12.64 9.07 -13.86
N GLN A 195 -13.88 9.30 -14.26
CA GLN A 195 -14.71 10.39 -13.75
C GLN A 195 -15.05 10.22 -12.26
N GLN A 196 -14.90 9.02 -11.70
CA GLN A 196 -15.13 8.71 -10.29
C GLN A 196 -13.87 8.87 -9.43
N VAL A 197 -12.72 9.27 -9.99
CA VAL A 197 -11.43 9.29 -9.27
C VAL A 197 -11.46 10.14 -7.99
N ASN A 198 -12.14 11.28 -7.99
CA ASN A 198 -12.24 12.12 -6.77
C ASN A 198 -13.10 11.46 -5.69
N GLU A 199 -14.20 10.79 -6.08
CA GLU A 199 -15.03 10.01 -5.15
C GLU A 199 -14.22 8.84 -4.58
N ALA A 200 -13.43 8.15 -5.41
CA ALA A 200 -12.53 7.10 -4.99
C ALA A 200 -11.48 7.61 -3.99
N PHE A 201 -10.93 8.82 -4.19
CA PHE A 201 -10.01 9.46 -3.23
C PHE A 201 -10.72 9.73 -1.88
N ASP A 202 -11.95 10.23 -1.90
CA ASP A 202 -12.73 10.49 -0.69
C ASP A 202 -13.09 9.20 0.07
N ARG A 203 -13.40 8.12 -0.65
CA ARG A 203 -13.65 6.79 -0.09
C ARG A 203 -12.37 6.19 0.49
N LEU A 204 -11.26 6.27 -0.25
CA LEU A 204 -9.95 5.79 0.19
C LEU A 204 -9.51 6.46 1.49
N LYS A 205 -9.66 7.78 1.60
CA LYS A 205 -9.36 8.54 2.83
C LYS A 205 -10.17 8.05 4.05
N LYS A 206 -11.36 7.51 3.84
CA LYS A 206 -12.23 6.93 4.88
C LYS A 206 -11.97 5.45 5.13
N GLY A 207 -11.08 4.83 4.36
CA GLY A 207 -10.85 3.38 4.37
C GLY A 207 -12.03 2.58 3.80
N ASP A 208 -12.86 3.21 2.96
CA ASP A 208 -14.04 2.61 2.33
C ASP A 208 -13.69 2.00 0.96
N VAL A 209 -12.89 0.93 1.00
CA VAL A 209 -12.50 0.15 -0.18
C VAL A 209 -12.12 -1.27 0.23
N HIS A 210 -12.51 -2.26 -0.58
CA HIS A 210 -12.19 -3.68 -0.36
C HIS A 210 -11.55 -4.30 -1.62
N TYR A 211 -10.24 -4.12 -1.90
CA TYR A 211 -9.23 -3.40 -1.12
C TYR A 211 -8.47 -2.33 -1.93
N HIS A 212 -8.60 -2.33 -3.26
CA HIS A 212 -7.98 -1.33 -4.12
C HIS A 212 -8.95 -0.89 -5.22
N PHE A 213 -8.92 0.40 -5.55
CA PHE A 213 -9.57 0.86 -6.76
C PHE A 213 -8.66 0.61 -7.97
N VAL A 214 -9.28 0.24 -9.08
CA VAL A 214 -8.61 0.18 -10.39
C VAL A 214 -9.45 0.98 -11.38
N ILE A 215 -8.82 1.93 -12.06
CA ILE A 215 -9.46 2.75 -13.08
C ILE A 215 -9.41 1.99 -14.41
N ASP A 216 -10.56 1.83 -15.06
CA ASP A 216 -10.62 1.45 -16.48
C ASP A 216 -10.27 2.67 -17.35
N MET A 217 -9.10 2.65 -17.97
CA MET A 217 -8.60 3.79 -18.75
C MET A 217 -9.35 3.98 -20.08
N ALA A 218 -10.16 3.02 -20.52
CA ALA A 218 -11.06 3.23 -21.64
C ALA A 218 -12.06 4.37 -21.35
N SER A 219 -12.46 4.54 -20.08
CA SER A 219 -13.37 5.61 -19.64
C SER A 219 -12.77 7.02 -19.73
N LEU A 220 -11.44 7.15 -19.81
CA LEU A 220 -10.78 8.46 -19.99
C LEU A 220 -11.11 9.08 -21.35
N LYS A 221 -11.35 8.25 -22.37
CA LYS A 221 -11.65 8.70 -23.74
C LYS A 221 -13.04 9.36 -23.85
N ASN A 222 -13.94 9.07 -22.91
CA ASN A 222 -15.32 9.57 -22.87
C ASN A 222 -15.51 10.80 -21.98
#